data_AF-A0A2E8KEJ7-F1
#
_entry.id   AF-A0A2E8KEJ7-F1
#
_cell.length_a   1.000
_cell.length_b   1.000
_cell.length_c   1.000
_cell.angle_alpha   90.00
_cell.angle_beta   90.00
_cell.angle_gamma   90.00
#
_symmetry.space_group_name_H-M   'P 1'
#
loop_
_entity.id
_entity.type
_entity.pdbx_description
1 polymer ?
#
loop_
_entity_poly.entity_id
_entity_poly.type
_entity_poly.pdbx_seq_one_letter_code
_entity_poly.pdbx_strand_id
1 'polypeptide(L)'
;GEIELEALQPGSSIMPGKVNPVIPEATAMVAAQVIGNDTAITIGGQSGNFELNVMLPMIANNLLNSINLIANVTRVLADKAITTFTVNEAELQKALARNPILVTALNPIIGYLKAAEIAKIAYKESRPVLEVAEQETDIARTELEKLLDPAKLTLGGL
;
A
#
# COMPACT_ATOMS: atom_id res chain seq x y z
N GLY A 1 -4.86 -0.94 10.80
CA GLY A 1 -4.28 0.36 11.17
C GLY A 1 -5.07 1.42 10.45
N GLU A 2 -4.73 1.66 9.20
CA GLU A 2 -5.56 2.45 8.28
C GLU A 2 -6.69 1.63 7.64
N ILE A 3 -6.41 0.35 7.37
CA ILE A 3 -7.43 -0.63 6.97
C ILE A 3 -7.49 -1.78 7.96
N GLU A 4 -8.66 -2.42 7.99
CA GLU A 4 -8.94 -3.61 8.78
C GLU A 4 -9.56 -4.67 7.87
N LEU A 5 -8.98 -5.87 7.89
CA LEU A 5 -9.48 -7.01 7.13
C LEU A 5 -10.46 -7.82 7.98
N GLU A 6 -11.39 -8.50 7.32
CA GLU A 6 -12.29 -9.43 7.99
C GLU A 6 -11.50 -10.56 8.69
N ALA A 7 -11.88 -10.85 9.94
CA ALA A 7 -11.25 -11.88 10.75
C ALA A 7 -11.73 -13.27 10.37
N LEU A 8 -11.11 -13.86 9.34
CA LEU A 8 -11.53 -15.17 8.80
C LEU A 8 -11.20 -16.35 9.72
N GLN A 9 -10.11 -16.27 10.49
CA GLN A 9 -9.69 -17.34 11.41
C GLN A 9 -8.83 -16.81 12.57
N PRO A 10 -8.75 -17.52 13.70
CA PRO A 10 -7.79 -17.20 14.76
C PRO A 10 -6.36 -17.21 14.23
N GLY A 11 -5.63 -16.12 14.42
CA GLY A 11 -4.26 -15.95 13.92
C GLY A 11 -3.19 -16.57 14.82
N SER A 12 -3.56 -17.03 16.02
CA SER A 12 -2.63 -17.68 16.94
C SER A 12 -3.35 -18.61 17.90
N SER A 13 -2.72 -19.76 18.18
CA SER A 13 -3.18 -20.69 19.21
C SER A 13 -2.92 -20.20 20.64
N ILE A 14 -2.04 -19.21 20.84
CA ILE A 14 -1.63 -18.71 22.17
C ILE A 14 -2.00 -17.24 22.43
N MET A 15 -2.28 -16.44 21.39
CA MET A 15 -2.69 -15.04 21.53
C MET A 15 -4.17 -14.86 21.21
N PRO A 16 -5.06 -14.84 22.24
CA PRO A 16 -6.48 -14.58 22.04
C PRO A 16 -6.72 -13.26 21.31
N GLY A 17 -7.59 -13.26 20.32
CA GLY A 17 -7.95 -12.07 19.55
C GLY A 17 -6.94 -11.64 18.47
N LYS A 18 -5.79 -12.31 18.33
CA LYS A 18 -4.88 -12.04 17.22
C LYS A 18 -5.48 -12.56 15.91
N VAL A 19 -5.56 -11.71 14.90
CA VAL A 19 -6.02 -12.02 13.54
C VAL A 19 -4.88 -11.71 12.56
N ASN A 20 -4.62 -12.63 11.64
CA ASN A 20 -3.57 -12.46 10.62
C ASN A 20 -4.19 -12.23 9.22
N PRO A 21 -3.49 -11.54 8.31
CA PRO A 21 -3.94 -11.31 6.94
C PRO A 21 -3.71 -12.55 6.05
N VAL A 22 -4.39 -13.65 6.36
CA VAL A 22 -4.11 -14.97 5.76
C VAL A 22 -4.37 -15.06 4.26
N ILE A 23 -5.28 -14.23 3.72
CA ILE A 23 -5.55 -14.18 2.28
C ILE A 23 -4.45 -13.46 1.51
N PRO A 24 -3.99 -12.25 1.93
CA PRO A 24 -2.75 -11.66 1.42
C PRO A 24 -1.53 -12.59 1.54
N GLU A 25 -1.37 -13.31 2.66
CA GLU A 25 -0.27 -14.27 2.85
C GLU A 25 -0.33 -15.41 1.81
N ALA A 26 -1.51 -16.00 1.59
CA ALA A 26 -1.70 -17.01 0.55
C ALA A 26 -1.41 -16.45 -0.86
N THR A 27 -1.81 -15.20 -1.12
CA THR A 27 -1.51 -14.51 -2.38
C THR A 27 -0.01 -14.36 -2.61
N ALA A 28 0.74 -13.97 -1.57
CA ALA A 28 2.19 -13.85 -1.65
C ALA A 28 2.87 -15.20 -1.92
N MET A 29 2.41 -16.29 -1.28
CA MET A 29 2.91 -17.64 -1.55
C MET A 29 2.65 -18.08 -3.00
N VAL A 30 1.45 -17.80 -3.53
CA VAL A 30 1.12 -18.10 -4.94
C VAL A 30 2.01 -17.29 -5.89
N ALA A 31 2.20 -15.99 -5.63
CA ALA A 31 3.08 -15.16 -6.47
C ALA A 31 4.52 -15.70 -6.50
N ALA A 32 5.06 -16.09 -5.34
CA ALA A 32 6.39 -16.71 -5.26
C ALA A 32 6.46 -18.03 -6.07
N GLN A 33 5.44 -18.88 -5.97
CA GLN A 33 5.37 -20.13 -6.75
C GLN A 33 5.32 -19.87 -8.26
N VAL A 34 4.54 -18.89 -8.70
CA VAL A 34 4.43 -18.51 -10.12
C VAL A 34 5.77 -18.02 -10.67
N ILE A 35 6.52 -17.24 -9.89
CA ILE A 35 7.87 -16.79 -10.28
C ILE A 35 8.82 -17.99 -10.45
N GLY A 36 8.74 -18.98 -9.55
CA GLY A 36 9.50 -20.22 -9.69
C GLY A 36 9.13 -21.01 -10.95
N ASN A 37 7.82 -21.14 -11.22
CA ASN A 37 7.31 -21.80 -12.41
C ASN A 37 7.77 -21.08 -13.70
N ASP A 38 7.77 -19.75 -13.72
CA ASP A 38 8.25 -18.95 -14.85
C ASP A 38 9.75 -19.16 -15.12
N THR A 39 10.55 -19.28 -14.06
CA THR A 39 11.96 -19.63 -14.18
C THR A 39 12.13 -21.02 -14.83
N ALA A 40 11.37 -22.02 -14.39
CA ALA A 40 11.40 -23.35 -15.00
C ALA A 40 10.96 -23.34 -16.47
N ILE A 41 9.91 -22.58 -16.80
CA ILE A 41 9.43 -22.38 -18.17
C ILE A 41 10.53 -21.73 -19.03
N THR A 42 11.20 -20.71 -18.51
CA THR A 42 12.30 -20.02 -19.21
C THR A 42 13.42 -21.00 -19.56
N ILE A 43 13.87 -21.81 -18.59
CA ILE A 43 14.88 -22.84 -18.83
C ILE A 43 14.39 -23.91 -19.83
N GLY A 44 13.14 -24.34 -19.72
CA GLY A 44 12.54 -25.28 -20.69
C GLY A 44 12.48 -24.70 -22.10
N GLY A 45 12.10 -23.43 -22.22
CA GLY A 45 11.95 -22.72 -23.49
C GLY A 45 13.27 -22.58 -24.25
N GLN A 46 14.36 -22.27 -23.55
CA GLN A 46 15.69 -22.20 -24.17
C GLN A 46 16.30 -23.56 -24.55
N SER A 47 15.78 -24.68 -24.02
CA SER A 47 16.40 -26.01 -24.15
C SER A 47 16.01 -26.78 -25.42
N GLY A 48 15.57 -26.07 -26.47
CA GLY A 48 15.29 -26.69 -27.76
C GLY A 48 16.56 -27.24 -28.42
N ASN A 49 16.50 -28.46 -28.97
CA ASN A 49 17.63 -29.07 -29.67
C ASN A 49 17.21 -29.47 -31.09
N PHE A 50 17.87 -28.88 -32.09
CA PHE A 50 17.58 -29.08 -33.52
C PHE A 50 16.10 -28.82 -33.86
N GLU A 51 15.38 -29.83 -34.35
CA GLU A 51 14.03 -29.67 -34.88
C GLU A 51 12.93 -29.62 -33.80
N LEU A 52 13.23 -29.95 -32.54
CA LEU A 52 12.19 -30.08 -31.51
C LEU A 52 12.65 -29.71 -30.10
N ASN A 53 11.75 -29.05 -29.36
CA ASN A 53 11.88 -28.88 -27.92
C ASN A 53 11.18 -30.04 -27.19
N VAL A 54 11.94 -30.83 -26.40
CA VAL A 54 11.41 -31.98 -25.66
C VAL A 54 10.92 -31.63 -24.24
N MET A 55 11.10 -30.38 -23.80
CA MET A 55 10.66 -29.88 -22.49
C MET A 55 9.19 -29.42 -22.47
N LEU A 56 8.49 -29.51 -23.61
CA LEU A 56 7.11 -29.02 -23.76
C LEU A 56 6.12 -29.53 -22.68
N PRO A 57 6.16 -30.81 -22.25
CA PRO A 57 5.26 -31.27 -21.17
C PRO A 57 5.51 -30.56 -19.84
N MET A 58 6.78 -30.31 -19.50
CA MET A 58 7.15 -29.58 -18.28
C MET A 58 6.71 -28.12 -18.35
N ILE A 59 6.91 -27.46 -19.49
CA ILE A 59 6.47 -26.08 -19.73
C ILE A 59 4.95 -25.99 -19.57
N ALA A 60 4.20 -26.87 -20.25
CA ALA A 60 2.75 -26.87 -20.19
C ALA A 60 2.23 -27.10 -18.76
N ASN A 61 2.82 -28.04 -18.02
CA ASN A 61 2.43 -28.30 -16.64
C ASN A 61 2.65 -27.08 -15.73
N ASN A 62 3.82 -26.43 -15.80
CA ASN A 62 4.12 -25.23 -15.01
C ASN A 62 3.19 -24.07 -15.38
N LEU A 63 2.92 -23.87 -16.67
CA LEU A 63 2.03 -22.81 -17.14
C LEU A 63 0.61 -23.02 -16.63
N LEU A 64 0.05 -24.22 -16.81
CA LEU A 64 -1.31 -24.54 -16.36
C LEU A 64 -1.42 -24.49 -14.83
N ASN A 65 -0.39 -24.92 -14.10
CA ASN A 65 -0.34 -24.79 -12.64
C ASN A 65 -0.38 -23.31 -12.21
N SER A 66 0.45 -22.46 -12.80
CA SER A 66 0.46 -21.02 -12.52
C SER A 66 -0.90 -20.37 -12.80
N ILE A 67 -1.51 -20.68 -13.96
CA ILE A 67 -2.85 -20.17 -14.32
C ILE A 67 -3.87 -20.57 -13.26
N ASN A 68 -3.90 -21.83 -12.84
CA ASN A 68 -4.84 -22.31 -11.84
C ASN A 68 -4.62 -21.63 -10.47
N LEU A 69 -3.38 -21.51 -10.01
CA LEU A 69 -3.07 -20.85 -8.75
C LEU A 69 -3.49 -19.37 -8.75
N ILE A 70 -3.13 -18.63 -9.81
CA ILE A 70 -3.49 -17.22 -9.93
C ILE A 70 -5.00 -17.03 -10.02
N ALA A 71 -5.69 -17.81 -10.87
CA ALA A 71 -7.13 -17.71 -11.04
C ALA A 71 -7.89 -17.95 -9.74
N ASN A 72 -7.43 -18.89 -8.91
CA ASN A 72 -8.04 -19.16 -7.61
C ASN A 72 -7.72 -18.06 -6.60
N VAL A 73 -6.45 -17.68 -6.45
CA VAL A 73 -6.06 -16.75 -5.40
C VAL A 73 -6.58 -15.33 -5.64
N THR A 74 -6.67 -14.90 -6.91
CA THR A 74 -7.20 -13.58 -7.26
C THR A 74 -8.68 -13.44 -6.91
N ARG A 75 -9.49 -14.49 -7.16
CA ARG A 75 -10.90 -14.52 -6.73
C ARG A 75 -11.02 -14.46 -5.22
N VAL A 76 -10.25 -15.29 -4.51
CA VAL A 76 -10.27 -15.30 -3.04
C VAL A 76 -9.81 -13.97 -2.46
N LEU A 77 -8.77 -13.34 -3.02
CA LEU A 77 -8.31 -12.02 -2.62
C LEU A 77 -9.38 -10.96 -2.83
N ALA A 78 -10.02 -10.94 -4.00
CA ALA A 78 -11.08 -10.00 -4.33
C ALA A 78 -12.28 -10.14 -3.37
N ASP A 79 -12.76 -11.36 -3.18
CA ASP A 79 -14.01 -11.62 -2.46
C ASP A 79 -13.83 -11.56 -0.94
N LYS A 80 -12.68 -12.01 -0.42
CA LYS A 80 -12.47 -12.18 1.05
C LYS A 80 -11.52 -11.18 1.70
N ALA A 81 -10.87 -10.33 0.92
CA ALA A 81 -10.01 -9.26 1.46
C ALA A 81 -10.38 -7.90 0.89
N ILE A 82 -10.47 -7.77 -0.44
CA ILE A 82 -10.68 -6.45 -1.08
C ILE A 82 -12.12 -5.95 -0.92
N THR A 83 -13.11 -6.83 -1.07
CA THR A 83 -14.52 -6.43 -0.98
C THR A 83 -14.96 -6.21 0.47
N THR A 84 -14.28 -6.82 1.44
CA THR A 84 -14.71 -6.87 2.84
C THR A 84 -13.91 -5.97 3.77
N PHE A 85 -12.77 -5.40 3.34
CA PHE A 85 -12.00 -4.53 4.23
C PHE A 85 -12.75 -3.25 4.57
N THR A 86 -12.51 -2.74 5.77
CA THR A 86 -13.00 -1.45 6.21
C THR A 86 -11.85 -0.46 6.36
N VAL A 87 -12.13 0.81 6.11
CA VAL A 87 -11.19 1.90 6.35
C VAL A 87 -11.41 2.43 7.76
N ASN A 88 -10.32 2.56 8.51
CA ASN A 88 -10.31 3.23 9.80
C ASN A 88 -10.06 4.73 9.59
N GLU A 89 -11.15 5.44 9.29
CA GLU A 89 -11.12 6.89 9.02
C GLU A 89 -10.47 7.67 10.16
N ALA A 90 -10.71 7.30 11.42
CA ALA A 90 -10.17 8.01 12.58
C ALA A 90 -8.63 7.95 12.63
N GLU A 91 -8.05 6.76 12.46
CA GLU A 91 -6.58 6.63 12.43
C GLU A 91 -5.98 7.23 11.16
N LEU A 92 -6.68 7.15 10.02
CA LEU A 92 -6.23 7.77 8.77
C LEU A 92 -6.17 9.30 8.90
N GLN A 93 -7.22 9.95 9.43
CA GLN A 93 -7.24 11.39 9.66
C GLN A 93 -6.16 11.83 10.64
N LYS A 94 -5.92 11.05 11.70
CA LYS A 94 -4.87 11.33 12.70
C LYS A 94 -3.46 11.22 12.11
N ALA A 95 -3.20 10.20 11.29
CA ALA A 95 -1.93 10.05 10.59
C ALA A 95 -1.73 11.17 9.57
N LEU A 96 -2.76 11.49 8.79
CA LEU A 96 -2.76 12.53 7.78
C LEU A 96 -2.51 13.92 8.37
N ALA A 97 -3.23 14.29 9.43
CA ALA A 97 -3.09 15.59 10.09
C ALA A 97 -1.66 15.86 10.58
N ARG A 98 -0.93 14.80 10.96
CA ARG A 98 0.47 14.87 11.44
C ARG A 98 1.50 14.70 10.34
N ASN A 99 1.08 14.40 9.11
CA ASN A 99 2.00 14.11 8.03
C ASN A 99 2.68 15.40 7.56
N PRO A 100 4.02 15.53 7.73
CA PRO A 100 4.73 16.76 7.37
C PRO A 100 4.64 17.10 5.88
N ILE A 101 4.25 16.17 5.01
CA ILE A 101 4.08 16.41 3.58
C ILE A 101 3.06 17.51 3.28
N LEU A 102 2.06 17.71 4.15
CA LEU A 102 1.02 18.74 3.96
C LEU A 102 1.61 20.14 3.84
N VAL A 103 2.72 20.41 4.52
CA VAL A 103 3.37 21.73 4.51
C VAL A 103 3.92 22.12 3.15
N THR A 104 4.15 21.16 2.25
CA THR A 104 4.66 21.43 0.90
C THR A 104 3.72 22.33 0.11
N ALA A 105 2.42 22.30 0.41
CA ALA A 105 1.42 23.20 -0.15
C ALA A 105 1.69 24.69 0.17
N LEU A 106 2.42 24.97 1.26
CA LEU A 106 2.75 26.33 1.68
C LEU A 106 4.05 26.84 1.05
N ASN A 107 4.85 25.98 0.40
CA ASN A 107 6.13 26.38 -0.21
C ASN A 107 6.02 27.62 -1.11
N PRO A 108 4.99 27.77 -1.97
CA PRO A 108 4.85 28.96 -2.83
C PRO A 108 4.53 30.26 -2.07
N ILE A 109 4.06 30.16 -0.82
CA ILE A 109 3.54 31.29 -0.03
C ILE A 109 4.58 31.75 0.99
N ILE A 110 5.13 30.81 1.77
CA ILE A 110 6.05 31.10 2.88
C ILE A 110 7.51 30.74 2.56
N GLY A 111 7.76 30.15 1.39
CA GLY A 111 9.08 29.67 0.99
C GLY A 111 9.47 28.34 1.64
N TYR A 112 10.39 27.63 0.99
CA TYR A 112 10.83 26.30 1.41
C TYR A 112 11.41 26.26 2.83
N LEU A 113 12.25 27.24 3.20
CA LEU A 113 12.94 27.20 4.50
C LEU A 113 11.96 27.26 5.67
N LYS A 114 10.94 28.12 5.60
CA LYS A 114 9.92 28.25 6.64
C LYS A 114 9.00 27.03 6.68
N ALA A 115 8.59 26.51 5.52
CA ALA A 115 7.82 25.27 5.45
C ALA A 115 8.58 24.07 6.03
N ALA A 116 9.89 23.96 5.76
CA ALA A 116 10.74 22.90 6.31
C ALA A 116 10.91 23.01 7.83
N GLU A 117 10.93 24.24 8.39
CA GLU A 117 10.93 24.46 9.83
C GLU A 117 9.62 23.96 10.47
N ILE A 118 8.47 24.35 9.92
CA ILE A 118 7.14 23.89 10.35
C ILE A 118 7.05 22.35 10.31
N ALA A 119 7.55 21.73 9.23
CA ALA A 119 7.61 20.28 9.08
C ALA A 119 8.35 19.60 10.24
N LYS A 120 9.53 20.15 10.60
CA LYS A 120 10.39 19.63 11.67
C LYS A 120 9.74 19.76 13.03
N ILE A 121 9.08 20.89 13.31
CA ILE A 121 8.37 21.14 14.57
C ILE A 121 7.19 20.15 14.68
N ALA A 122 6.33 20.06 13.66
CA ALA A 122 5.19 19.15 13.64
C ALA A 122 5.61 17.68 13.86
N TYR A 123 6.69 17.25 13.20
CA TYR A 123 7.23 15.90 13.37
C TYR A 123 7.81 15.66 14.77
N LYS A 124 8.65 16.57 15.27
CA LYS A 124 9.31 16.44 16.58
C LYS A 124 8.30 16.44 17.73
N GLU A 125 7.26 17.27 17.63
CA GLU A 125 6.23 17.42 18.67
C GLU A 125 5.04 16.47 18.48
N SER A 126 4.99 15.71 17.37
CA SER A 126 3.85 14.86 17.00
C SER A 126 2.52 15.61 16.96
N ARG A 127 2.55 16.85 16.46
CA ARG A 127 1.40 17.77 16.38
C ARG A 127 0.86 17.88 14.96
N PRO A 128 -0.43 18.23 14.79
CA PRO A 128 -0.99 18.49 13.48
C PRO A 128 -0.26 19.63 12.75
N VAL A 129 0.02 19.46 11.47
CA VAL A 129 0.72 20.46 10.64
C VAL A 129 -0.05 21.77 10.59
N LEU A 130 -1.39 21.69 10.55
CA LEU A 130 -2.27 22.87 10.57
C LEU A 130 -2.04 23.75 11.81
N GLU A 131 -1.93 23.15 12.99
CA GLU A 131 -1.72 23.90 14.24
C GLU A 131 -0.34 24.55 14.30
N VAL A 132 0.69 23.86 13.80
CA VAL A 132 2.05 24.41 13.77
C VAL A 132 2.13 25.54 12.75
N ALA A 133 1.51 25.39 11.58
CA ALA A 133 1.46 26.44 10.56
C ALA A 133 0.70 27.68 11.06
N GLU A 134 -0.39 27.51 11.82
CA GLU A 134 -1.13 28.60 12.45
C GLU A 134 -0.29 29.37 13.48
N GLN A 135 0.63 28.69 14.17
CA GLN A 135 1.52 29.33 15.15
C GLN A 135 2.74 30.02 14.50
N GLU A 136 3.25 29.46 13.41
CA GLU A 136 4.50 29.87 12.78
C GLU A 136 4.31 30.83 11.60
N THR A 137 3.07 31.13 11.21
CA THR A 137 2.74 32.00 10.08
C THR A 137 1.64 32.98 10.44
N ASP A 138 1.55 34.09 9.71
CA ASP A 138 0.47 35.09 9.87
C ASP A 138 -0.78 34.73 9.04
N ILE A 139 -0.87 33.50 8.50
CA ILE A 139 -1.96 33.06 7.64
C ILE A 139 -3.16 32.67 8.51
N ALA A 140 -4.34 33.20 8.20
CA ALA A 140 -5.55 32.88 8.92
C ALA A 140 -5.87 31.38 8.84
N ARG A 141 -6.35 30.78 9.94
CA ARG A 141 -6.68 29.34 10.01
C ARG A 141 -7.59 28.86 8.88
N THR A 142 -8.62 29.65 8.55
CA THR A 142 -9.57 29.33 7.46
C THR A 142 -8.92 29.28 6.08
N GLU A 143 -7.81 29.99 5.89
CA GLU A 143 -7.01 29.94 4.67
C GLU A 143 -6.05 28.75 4.70
N LEU A 144 -5.39 28.50 5.83
CA LEU A 144 -4.55 27.31 6.01
C LEU A 144 -5.34 26.01 5.79
N GLU A 145 -6.56 25.90 6.29
CA GLU A 145 -7.44 24.74 6.08
C GLU A 145 -7.73 24.49 4.59
N LYS A 146 -7.82 25.56 3.77
CA LYS A 146 -8.04 25.45 2.32
C LYS A 146 -6.77 25.07 1.56
N LEU A 147 -5.62 25.58 2.01
CA LEU A 147 -4.31 25.38 1.40
C LEU A 147 -3.74 23.99 1.73
N LEU A 148 -3.93 23.54 2.97
CA LEU A 148 -3.48 22.25 3.49
C LEU A 148 -4.50 21.14 3.28
N ASP A 149 -5.56 21.37 2.48
CA ASP A 149 -6.58 20.39 2.13
C ASP A 149 -5.96 19.21 1.38
N PRO A 150 -5.85 18.02 2.01
CA PRO A 150 -5.16 16.88 1.42
C PRO A 150 -5.80 16.43 0.12
N ALA A 151 -7.13 16.53 -0.01
CA ALA A 151 -7.83 16.10 -1.20
C ALA A 151 -7.41 16.94 -2.41
N LYS A 152 -7.25 18.26 -2.24
CA LYS A 152 -6.76 19.13 -3.31
C LYS A 152 -5.32 18.82 -3.70
N LEU A 153 -4.48 18.45 -2.73
CA LEU A 153 -3.09 18.06 -3.00
C LEU A 153 -3.00 16.81 -3.88
N THR A 154 -4.00 15.93 -3.84
CA THR A 154 -4.06 14.76 -4.75
C THR A 154 -4.36 15.12 -6.21
N LEU A 155 -4.84 16.33 -6.49
CA LEU A 155 -5.21 16.79 -7.84
C LEU A 155 -4.08 17.51 -8.59
N GLY A 156 -2.85 17.46 -8.07
CA GLY A 156 -1.66 18.03 -8.74
C GLY A 156 -1.18 19.38 -8.20
N GLY A 157 -1.55 19.74 -6.97
CA GLY A 157 -1.13 21.00 -6.33
C GLY A 157 -1.69 22.25 -7.03
N LEU A 158 -1.46 23.43 -6.45
CA LEU A 158 -1.66 24.71 -7.14
C LEU A 158 -0.59 24.91 -8.23
#